data_AF-A0A1Z5JD80-F1
#
_entry.id   AF-A0A1Z5JD80-F1
#
_cell.length_a   1.000
_cell.length_b   1.000
_cell.length_c   1.000
_cell.angle_alpha   90.00
_cell.angle_beta   90.00
_cell.angle_gamma   90.00
#
_symmetry.space_group_name_H-M   'P 1'
#
loop_
_entity.id
_entity.type
_entity.pdbx_description
1 polymer ?
#
loop_
_entity_poly.entity_id
_entity_poly.type
_entity_poly.pdbx_seq_one_letter_code
_entity_poly.pdbx_strand_id
1 'polypeptide(L)'
;MADSNEERRQAELDFVEAAYTPEEAWVTRGDVPHIYYRIKRQHCVLCLSMPNGYPERQLLDITCEKTPLINDSSITQQLIEICRQTAAALPGEEAVFAVLSAAQEWIQAAEDVCSSSSSSSTSSIVLQKVTRHPFSTNKDWQLHRFLRTPSALTTLVAHLSSGMLVCGTDDRALFLKGNTNYQPEQRTWLQSHFSSKLVFRLIWLQDDHRQEENIEVWGTCHEAVAETTSWLLALPDSKRHIVSMVAYSNSVFSFEYFFSGLLSTLLAHNSFRQVRFGGIDFSEEHSAILATQEHSVNIVLAHCWLAGGGATFLKCIQQRKTPFGSLTLESVHPFQEQIFTQLVLLAPLSKLCLVNLTLRRARLPFRARASHVEMTNCIVEEGDDDLTESVLMIRPKAFVLGFDLIRNSIHYHHLLDAIHGLKKLGIHFHRTPTAEQVQTLLSALENIQLLKVLELGHDILCLKDHWDGLMAVLRKSHTIGKLRLHVRSSPPDAEMLFSLKQLLEDRRDMNVVFPIDDWPLVPTTASQWEWEVRPLLEFNRWYFGVIQLQSVESILKRDALFGRALLHRREFRFVSFLLASNLDVLLSLMGNQY
;
A
#
# COMPACT_ATOMS: atom_id res chain seq x y z
N MET A 1 59.47 14.55 -32.45
CA MET A 1 58.05 14.58 -32.89
C MET A 1 57.42 13.20 -32.78
N ALA A 2 58.00 12.12 -33.33
CA ALA A 2 57.46 10.76 -33.15
C ALA A 2 57.30 10.38 -31.66
N ASP A 3 58.31 10.69 -30.83
CA ASP A 3 58.27 10.43 -29.38
C ASP A 3 57.17 11.24 -28.66
N SER A 4 56.82 12.43 -29.15
CA SER A 4 55.81 13.28 -28.52
C SER A 4 54.39 12.75 -28.72
N ASN A 5 54.09 12.15 -29.88
CA ASN A 5 52.78 11.54 -30.11
C ASN A 5 52.63 10.25 -29.31
N GLU A 6 53.71 9.49 -29.12
CA GLU A 6 53.71 8.30 -28.27
C GLU A 6 53.40 8.64 -26.81
N GLU A 7 54.10 9.63 -26.25
CA GLU A 7 53.86 10.09 -24.87
C GLU A 7 52.41 10.55 -24.67
N ARG A 8 51.84 11.27 -25.64
CA ARG A 8 50.45 11.74 -25.60
C ARG A 8 49.43 10.61 -25.70
N ARG A 9 49.67 9.62 -26.59
CA ARG A 9 48.85 8.40 -26.65
C ARG A 9 48.87 7.67 -25.30
N GLN A 10 50.06 7.54 -24.72
CA GLN A 10 50.24 6.85 -23.45
C GLN A 10 49.51 7.58 -22.31
N ALA A 11 49.57 8.91 -22.28
CA ALA A 11 48.85 9.72 -21.29
C ALA A 11 47.32 9.52 -21.34
N GLU A 12 46.71 9.43 -22.54
CA GLU A 12 45.27 9.17 -22.65
C GLU A 12 44.87 7.75 -22.25
N LEU A 13 45.72 6.75 -22.51
CA LEU A 13 45.49 5.38 -22.05
C LEU A 13 45.53 5.30 -20.52
N ASP A 14 46.53 5.94 -19.90
CA ASP A 14 46.66 6.01 -18.44
C ASP A 14 45.47 6.77 -17.81
N PHE A 15 44.99 7.82 -18.47
CA PHE A 15 43.78 8.53 -18.07
C PHE A 15 42.56 7.60 -18.03
N VAL A 16 42.33 6.80 -19.08
CA VAL A 16 41.17 5.89 -19.12
C VAL A 16 41.24 4.82 -18.04
N GLU A 17 42.41 4.21 -17.83
CA GLU A 17 42.61 3.22 -16.76
C GLU A 17 42.39 3.82 -15.35
N ALA A 18 42.67 5.11 -15.17
CA ALA A 18 42.44 5.81 -13.90
C ALA A 18 41.00 6.31 -13.72
N ALA A 19 40.35 6.74 -14.80
CA ALA A 19 39.04 7.39 -14.75
C ALA A 19 37.85 6.41 -14.74
N TYR A 20 38.04 5.19 -15.25
CA TYR A 20 36.96 4.21 -15.42
C TYR A 20 37.30 2.87 -14.76
N THR A 21 36.28 2.16 -14.29
CA THR A 21 36.45 0.78 -13.82
C THR A 21 36.72 -0.18 -15.00
N PRO A 22 37.43 -1.30 -14.82
CA PRO A 22 37.67 -2.28 -15.89
C PRO A 22 36.40 -2.84 -16.54
N GLU A 23 35.26 -2.80 -15.83
CA GLU A 23 33.96 -3.20 -16.37
C GLU A 23 33.30 -2.12 -17.25
N GLU A 24 33.70 -0.86 -17.08
CA GLU A 24 33.22 0.32 -17.83
C GLU A 24 34.10 0.63 -19.03
N ALA A 25 35.41 0.63 -18.85
CA ALA A 25 36.36 0.82 -19.93
C ALA A 25 37.61 -0.02 -19.71
N TRP A 26 38.21 -0.51 -20.79
CA TRP A 26 39.52 -1.16 -20.73
C TRP A 26 40.35 -0.82 -21.96
N VAL A 27 41.67 -0.97 -21.85
CA VAL A 27 42.61 -0.63 -22.90
C VAL A 27 43.45 -1.83 -23.33
N THR A 28 43.90 -1.85 -24.58
CA THR A 28 44.90 -2.78 -25.08
C THR A 28 46.11 -2.01 -25.58
N ARG A 29 47.29 -2.32 -25.04
CA ARG A 29 48.56 -1.69 -25.39
C ARG A 29 49.27 -2.58 -26.43
N GLY A 30 48.98 -2.35 -27.71
CA GLY A 30 49.63 -3.02 -28.85
C GLY A 30 50.22 -2.01 -29.84
N ASP A 31 50.69 -2.47 -31.00
CA ASP A 31 51.24 -1.60 -32.06
C ASP A 31 50.28 -0.47 -32.46
N VAL A 32 48.98 -0.73 -32.35
CA VAL A 32 47.91 0.27 -32.35
C VAL A 32 47.11 0.08 -31.06
N PRO A 33 47.22 1.01 -30.10
CA PRO A 33 46.45 0.93 -28.87
C PRO A 33 44.95 1.07 -29.14
N HIS A 34 44.13 0.32 -28.39
CA HIS A 34 42.68 0.44 -28.45
C HIS A 34 42.09 0.74 -27.08
N ILE A 35 41.00 1.50 -27.07
CA ILE A 35 40.18 1.78 -25.90
C ILE A 35 38.79 1.22 -26.16
N TYR A 36 38.30 0.41 -25.24
CA TYR A 36 36.97 -0.18 -25.30
C TYR A 36 36.12 0.41 -24.19
N TYR A 37 35.00 1.01 -24.55
CA TYR A 37 34.08 1.66 -23.61
C TYR A 37 32.70 0.98 -23.66
N ARG A 38 32.29 0.38 -22.55
CA ARG A 38 31.03 -0.37 -22.44
C ARG A 38 29.87 0.56 -22.10
N ILE A 39 28.93 0.64 -23.03
CA ILE A 39 27.69 1.38 -22.82
C ILE A 39 26.68 0.47 -22.11
N LYS A 40 26.61 0.60 -20.77
CA LYS A 40 25.85 -0.29 -19.87
C LYS A 40 24.40 -0.57 -20.30
N ARG A 41 23.75 0.37 -20.98
CA ARG A 41 22.31 0.29 -21.29
C ARG A 41 22.00 -0.23 -22.70
N GLN A 42 22.88 0.00 -23.68
CA GLN A 42 22.68 -0.48 -25.06
C GLN A 42 23.42 -1.79 -25.36
N HIS A 43 24.11 -2.39 -24.37
CA HIS A 43 24.88 -3.62 -24.59
C HIS A 43 25.77 -3.51 -25.85
N CYS A 44 26.47 -2.39 -26.01
CA CYS A 44 27.42 -2.19 -27.09
C CYS A 44 28.74 -1.69 -26.51
N VAL A 45 29.82 -1.94 -27.25
CA VAL A 45 31.18 -1.56 -26.87
C VAL A 45 31.71 -0.62 -27.93
N LEU A 46 31.93 0.64 -27.56
CA LEU A 46 32.59 1.62 -28.42
C LEU A 46 34.09 1.33 -28.41
N CYS A 47 34.69 1.18 -29.58
CA CYS A 47 36.10 0.89 -29.75
C CYS A 47 36.79 2.07 -30.44
N LEU A 48 37.81 2.62 -29.79
CA LEU A 48 38.60 3.76 -30.26
C LEU A 48 40.03 3.27 -30.50
N SER A 49 40.48 3.27 -31.74
CA SER A 49 41.84 2.90 -32.11
C SER A 49 42.71 4.15 -32.28
N MET A 50 43.91 4.14 -31.70
CA MET A 50 44.83 5.27 -31.68
C MET A 50 45.99 5.03 -32.66
N PRO A 51 45.88 5.41 -33.94
CA PRO A 51 46.90 5.08 -34.94
C PRO A 51 48.21 5.87 -34.68
N ASN A 52 49.31 5.44 -35.28
CA ASN A 52 50.65 6.00 -35.01
C ASN A 52 50.80 7.50 -35.34
N GLY A 53 49.90 8.06 -36.15
CA GLY A 53 49.86 9.49 -36.43
C GLY A 53 49.06 10.33 -35.44
N TYR A 54 48.32 9.74 -34.51
CA TYR A 54 47.46 10.46 -33.58
C TYR A 54 48.25 11.11 -32.43
N PRO A 55 47.89 12.33 -31.97
CA PRO A 55 46.76 13.15 -32.43
C PRO A 55 47.07 14.12 -33.59
N GLU A 56 48.33 14.32 -33.97
CA GLU A 56 48.75 15.38 -34.90
C GLU A 56 48.39 15.16 -36.38
N ARG A 57 48.49 13.92 -36.85
CA ARG A 57 48.44 13.58 -38.29
C ARG A 57 47.24 12.72 -38.64
N GLN A 58 46.65 12.03 -37.68
CA GLN A 58 45.55 11.10 -37.86
C GLN A 58 44.56 11.24 -36.70
N LEU A 59 43.28 11.06 -37.02
CA LEU A 59 42.19 11.03 -36.03
C LEU A 59 42.03 9.61 -35.45
N LEU A 60 41.26 9.51 -34.37
CA LEU A 60 40.83 8.22 -33.81
C LEU A 60 39.99 7.44 -34.84
N ASP A 61 40.25 6.14 -34.97
CA ASP A 61 39.34 5.24 -35.68
C ASP A 61 38.28 4.71 -34.70
N ILE A 62 37.02 5.03 -34.97
CA ILE A 62 35.91 4.78 -34.04
C ILE A 62 34.95 3.78 -34.66
N THR A 63 34.76 2.67 -33.96
CA THR A 63 33.84 1.59 -34.31
C THR A 63 32.99 1.20 -33.09
N CYS A 64 31.94 0.40 -33.30
CA CYS A 64 31.09 -0.07 -32.21
C CYS A 64 30.74 -1.54 -32.43
N GLU A 65 31.13 -2.38 -31.48
CA GLU A 65 30.80 -3.81 -31.49
C GLU A 65 29.43 -4.02 -30.84
N LYS A 66 28.52 -4.62 -31.59
CA LYS A 66 27.18 -4.96 -31.10
C LYS A 66 27.21 -6.30 -30.39
N THR A 67 26.60 -6.37 -29.21
CA THR A 67 26.17 -7.66 -28.65
C THR A 67 25.00 -8.18 -29.52
N PRO A 68 24.90 -9.50 -29.82
CA PRO A 68 23.92 -10.08 -30.75
C PRO A 68 22.42 -9.85 -30.44
N LEU A 69 22.10 -9.08 -29.40
CA LEU A 69 20.75 -8.87 -28.88
C LEU A 69 20.03 -7.63 -29.46
N ILE A 70 20.71 -6.72 -30.18
CA ILE A 70 20.10 -5.46 -30.68
C ILE A 70 20.30 -5.28 -32.19
N ASN A 71 19.23 -5.49 -32.96
CA ASN A 71 19.23 -5.36 -34.43
C ASN A 71 19.08 -3.92 -34.96
N ASP A 72 19.05 -2.91 -34.09
CA ASP A 72 18.84 -1.53 -34.56
C ASP A 72 20.15 -0.91 -35.06
N SER A 73 20.41 -1.00 -36.37
CA SER A 73 21.62 -0.47 -37.01
C SER A 73 21.69 1.05 -37.02
N SER A 74 20.56 1.74 -36.90
CA SER A 74 20.48 3.20 -37.04
C SER A 74 21.10 3.93 -35.85
N ILE A 75 20.74 3.52 -34.62
CA ILE A 75 21.19 4.15 -33.37
C ILE A 75 22.71 4.06 -33.23
N THR A 76 23.28 2.89 -33.51
CA THR A 76 24.73 2.68 -33.44
C THR A 76 25.49 3.52 -34.47
N GLN A 77 24.94 3.70 -35.68
CA GLN A 77 25.56 4.54 -36.70
C GLN A 77 25.56 6.01 -36.30
N GLN A 78 24.47 6.51 -35.70
CA GLN A 78 24.39 7.89 -35.20
C GLN A 78 25.40 8.15 -34.08
N LEU A 79 25.53 7.22 -33.13
CA LEU A 79 26.54 7.31 -32.07
C LEU A 79 27.96 7.37 -32.63
N ILE A 80 28.31 6.46 -33.55
CA ILE A 80 29.63 6.44 -34.20
C ILE A 80 29.89 7.77 -34.92
N GLU A 81 28.90 8.29 -35.65
CA GLU A 81 29.03 9.52 -36.40
C GLU A 81 29.32 10.72 -35.49
N ILE A 82 28.61 10.84 -34.36
CA ILE A 82 28.84 11.91 -33.38
C ILE A 82 30.24 11.81 -32.79
N CYS A 83 30.65 10.60 -32.41
CA CYS A 83 31.99 10.37 -31.87
C CYS A 83 33.08 10.77 -32.88
N ARG A 84 32.89 10.45 -34.17
CA ARG A 84 33.81 10.85 -35.26
C ARG A 84 33.83 12.36 -35.48
N GLN A 85 32.68 13.02 -35.43
CA GLN A 85 32.60 14.48 -35.54
C GLN A 85 33.30 15.17 -34.38
N THR A 86 33.14 14.68 -33.15
CA THR A 86 33.85 15.19 -31.96
C THR A 86 35.37 15.03 -32.11
N ALA A 87 35.85 13.88 -32.58
CA ALA A 87 37.28 13.68 -32.83
C ALA A 87 37.81 14.62 -33.93
N ALA A 88 37.06 14.80 -35.02
CA ALA A 88 37.44 15.67 -36.13
C ALA A 88 37.48 17.17 -35.77
N ALA A 89 36.73 17.58 -34.73
CA ALA A 89 36.72 18.95 -34.24
C ALA A 89 37.97 19.33 -33.42
N LEU A 90 38.82 18.36 -33.06
CA LEU A 90 40.01 18.53 -32.23
C LEU A 90 41.31 18.12 -32.97
N PRO A 91 41.63 18.72 -34.14
CA PRO A 91 42.79 18.32 -34.91
C PRO A 91 44.09 18.68 -34.18
N GLY A 92 44.96 17.68 -33.97
CA GLY A 92 46.24 17.87 -33.24
C GLY A 92 46.14 17.82 -31.72
N GLU A 93 44.92 17.63 -31.19
CA GLU A 93 44.63 17.58 -29.76
C GLU A 93 44.20 16.17 -29.31
N GLU A 94 44.34 15.91 -28.01
CA GLU A 94 43.88 14.69 -27.36
C GLU A 94 42.34 14.70 -27.29
N ALA A 95 41.71 13.73 -27.94
CA ALA A 95 40.27 13.69 -28.18
C ALA A 95 39.56 12.53 -27.47
N VAL A 96 40.25 11.60 -26.81
CA VAL A 96 39.61 10.41 -26.18
C VAL A 96 38.57 10.85 -25.15
N PHE A 97 38.93 11.76 -24.25
CA PHE A 97 37.99 12.24 -23.23
C PHE A 97 36.77 12.93 -23.85
N ALA A 98 36.98 13.78 -24.86
CA ALA A 98 35.90 14.49 -25.54
C ALA A 98 34.95 13.53 -26.26
N VAL A 99 35.50 12.51 -26.93
CA VAL A 99 34.72 11.46 -27.62
C VAL A 99 33.91 10.63 -26.63
N LEU A 100 34.51 10.19 -25.52
CA LEU A 100 33.78 9.41 -24.50
C LEU A 100 32.68 10.23 -23.83
N SER A 101 32.94 11.52 -23.57
CA SER A 101 31.94 12.44 -23.01
C SER A 101 30.78 12.68 -23.98
N ALA A 102 31.08 12.95 -25.26
CA ALA A 102 30.06 13.11 -26.29
C ALA A 102 29.21 11.85 -26.49
N ALA A 103 29.83 10.66 -26.42
CA ALA A 103 29.12 9.39 -26.44
C ALA A 103 28.13 9.29 -25.28
N GLN A 104 28.58 9.60 -24.05
CA GLN A 104 27.74 9.56 -22.85
C GLN A 104 26.60 10.57 -22.89
N GLU A 105 26.87 11.81 -23.29
CA GLU A 105 25.85 12.85 -23.44
C GLU A 105 24.80 12.48 -24.49
N TRP A 106 25.24 11.93 -25.63
CA TRP A 106 24.31 11.49 -26.66
C TRP A 106 23.42 10.34 -26.19
N ILE A 107 23.98 9.37 -25.45
CA ILE A 107 23.20 8.28 -24.87
C ILE A 107 22.16 8.84 -23.89
N GLN A 108 22.56 9.79 -23.03
CA GLN A 108 21.66 10.42 -22.08
C GLN A 108 20.54 11.21 -22.79
N ALA A 109 20.87 11.95 -23.86
CA ALA A 109 19.89 12.69 -24.65
C ALA A 109 18.93 11.76 -25.42
N ALA A 110 19.44 10.67 -26.01
CA ALA A 110 18.63 9.66 -26.67
C ALA A 110 17.64 9.01 -25.69
N GLU A 111 18.08 8.80 -24.44
CA GLU A 111 17.21 8.32 -23.36
C GLU A 111 16.15 9.35 -22.98
N ASP A 112 16.48 10.63 -22.88
CA ASP A 112 15.52 11.68 -22.56
C ASP A 112 14.46 11.85 -23.66
N VAL A 113 14.84 11.66 -24.92
CA VAL A 113 13.90 11.63 -26.06
C VAL A 113 12.99 10.40 -26.02
N CYS A 114 13.54 9.22 -25.68
CA CYS A 114 12.73 8.02 -25.43
C CYS A 114 11.83 8.16 -24.19
N SER A 115 12.25 8.93 -23.19
CA SER A 115 11.51 9.16 -21.94
C SER A 115 10.43 10.23 -22.07
N SER A 116 10.63 11.23 -22.93
CA SER A 116 9.69 12.35 -23.13
C SER A 116 8.62 12.06 -24.18
N SER A 117 8.92 11.23 -25.18
CA SER A 117 7.90 10.67 -26.10
C SER A 117 7.00 9.61 -25.44
N SER A 118 7.25 9.31 -24.16
CA SER A 118 6.52 8.33 -23.38
C SER A 118 6.05 8.87 -22.02
N SER A 119 5.17 9.86 -22.04
CA SER A 119 4.20 10.06 -20.94
C SER A 119 3.21 8.87 -20.76
N SER A 120 3.58 7.68 -21.27
CA SER A 120 2.91 6.40 -21.12
C SER A 120 3.87 5.18 -21.14
N SER A 121 5.17 5.31 -20.85
CA SER A 121 5.99 4.08 -20.68
C SER A 121 6.98 4.11 -19.52
N THR A 122 6.57 3.38 -18.49
CA THR A 122 7.33 2.83 -17.39
C THR A 122 8.62 2.13 -17.83
N SER A 123 9.63 2.23 -16.96
CA SER A 123 10.82 1.39 -16.85
C SER A 123 10.69 0.03 -17.55
N SER A 124 11.41 -0.15 -18.65
CA SER A 124 11.35 -1.38 -19.45
C SER A 124 11.92 -2.55 -18.67
N ILE A 125 11.02 -3.41 -18.22
CA ILE A 125 11.37 -4.80 -17.98
C ILE A 125 11.72 -5.38 -19.36
N VAL A 126 12.97 -5.83 -19.56
CA VAL A 126 13.32 -6.50 -20.82
C VAL A 126 12.76 -7.92 -20.77
N LEU A 127 11.65 -8.12 -21.47
CA LEU A 127 10.97 -9.39 -21.61
C LEU A 127 11.42 -10.06 -22.92
N GLN A 128 12.15 -11.19 -22.83
CA GLN A 128 12.46 -11.98 -24.02
C GLN A 128 11.23 -12.83 -24.39
N LYS A 129 10.69 -12.64 -25.60
CA LYS A 129 9.63 -13.51 -26.14
C LYS A 129 10.21 -14.90 -26.39
N VAL A 130 9.74 -15.90 -25.64
CA VAL A 130 10.04 -17.32 -25.91
C VAL A 130 9.04 -17.80 -26.97
N THR A 131 9.50 -18.55 -27.96
CA THR A 131 8.76 -19.03 -29.13
C THR A 131 7.33 -19.54 -28.83
N ARG A 132 6.44 -19.46 -29.83
CA ARG A 132 5.08 -20.01 -29.80
C ARG A 132 5.09 -21.44 -29.25
N HIS A 133 4.50 -21.63 -28.07
CA HIS A 133 4.27 -22.96 -27.53
C HIS A 133 2.83 -23.38 -27.84
N PRO A 134 2.58 -24.60 -28.36
CA PRO A 134 1.25 -25.04 -28.83
C PRO A 134 0.29 -25.40 -27.68
N PHE A 135 0.16 -24.54 -26.67
CA PHE A 135 -0.66 -24.81 -25.49
C PHE A 135 -2.12 -24.36 -25.58
N SER A 136 -2.57 -23.78 -26.70
CA SER A 136 -4.00 -23.60 -26.93
C SER A 136 -4.35 -23.72 -28.41
N THR A 137 -5.44 -24.41 -28.71
CA THR A 137 -5.89 -24.70 -30.07
C THR A 137 -6.50 -23.50 -30.79
N ASN A 138 -6.62 -22.32 -30.17
CA ASN A 138 -7.26 -21.16 -30.84
C ASN A 138 -6.85 -19.73 -30.41
N LYS A 139 -5.88 -19.52 -29.51
CA LYS A 139 -5.28 -18.18 -29.28
C LYS A 139 -3.78 -18.26 -29.02
N ASP A 140 -3.03 -17.33 -29.62
CA ASP A 140 -1.58 -17.16 -29.43
C ASP A 140 -1.30 -16.60 -28.01
N TRP A 141 -0.71 -17.39 -27.12
CA TRP A 141 -0.18 -16.90 -25.85
C TRP A 141 1.25 -16.40 -26.09
N GLN A 142 1.59 -15.20 -25.62
CA GLN A 142 2.97 -14.70 -25.65
C GLN A 142 3.67 -15.09 -24.35
N LEU A 143 4.76 -15.84 -24.47
CA LEU A 143 5.58 -16.28 -23.35
C LEU A 143 6.75 -15.31 -23.20
N HIS A 144 7.01 -14.85 -21.97
CA HIS A 144 8.08 -13.91 -21.69
C HIS A 144 9.03 -14.46 -20.62
N ARG A 145 10.34 -14.16 -20.73
CA ARG A 145 11.35 -14.38 -19.69
C ARG A 145 11.88 -13.02 -19.21
N PHE A 146 11.96 -12.81 -17.90
CA PHE A 146 12.60 -11.62 -17.33
C PHE A 146 14.12 -11.68 -17.57
N LEU A 147 14.67 -10.68 -18.25
CA LEU A 147 16.13 -10.48 -18.32
C LEU A 147 16.65 -9.60 -17.18
N ARG A 148 15.76 -8.91 -16.46
CA ARG A 148 16.06 -8.10 -15.26
C ARG A 148 14.95 -8.23 -14.22
N THR A 149 15.35 -8.25 -12.95
CA THR A 149 14.43 -8.18 -11.81
C THR A 149 13.66 -6.85 -11.85
N PRO A 150 12.32 -6.85 -11.71
CA PRO A 150 11.55 -5.61 -11.60
C PRO A 150 11.98 -4.86 -10.33
N SER A 151 12.05 -3.54 -10.41
CA SER A 151 12.46 -2.67 -9.28
C SER A 151 11.37 -2.50 -8.22
N ALA A 152 10.11 -2.75 -8.59
CA ALA A 152 8.95 -2.67 -7.71
C ALA A 152 7.84 -3.60 -8.18
N LEU A 153 6.95 -3.98 -7.26
CA LEU A 153 5.84 -4.88 -7.56
C LEU A 153 4.79 -4.22 -8.48
N THR A 154 4.57 -2.90 -8.35
CA THR A 154 3.67 -2.14 -9.24
C THR A 154 4.11 -2.18 -10.70
N THR A 155 5.42 -2.12 -10.96
CA THR A 155 5.98 -2.26 -12.32
C THR A 155 5.65 -3.63 -12.89
N LEU A 156 5.76 -4.69 -12.08
CA LEU A 156 5.44 -6.05 -12.51
C LEU A 156 3.95 -6.22 -12.82
N VAL A 157 3.05 -5.75 -11.95
CA VAL A 157 1.60 -5.83 -12.15
C VAL A 157 1.17 -5.14 -13.45
N ALA A 158 1.71 -3.96 -13.72
CA ALA A 158 1.44 -3.22 -14.94
C ALA A 158 1.78 -4.03 -16.20
N HIS A 159 2.86 -4.84 -16.18
CA HIS A 159 3.23 -5.69 -17.31
C HIS A 159 2.36 -6.95 -17.39
N LEU A 160 2.05 -7.58 -16.24
CA LEU A 160 1.21 -8.77 -16.19
C LEU A 160 -0.25 -8.51 -16.58
N SER A 161 -0.70 -7.25 -16.57
CA SER A 161 -2.02 -6.87 -17.12
C SER A 161 -2.14 -7.10 -18.64
N SER A 162 -1.01 -7.16 -19.34
CA SER A 162 -0.94 -7.28 -20.81
C SER A 162 -0.59 -8.68 -21.32
N GLY A 163 -0.20 -9.61 -20.44
CA GLY A 163 0.30 -10.92 -20.86
C GLY A 163 0.64 -11.88 -19.72
N MET A 164 1.14 -13.05 -20.10
CA MET A 164 1.43 -14.16 -19.20
C MET A 164 2.91 -14.50 -19.22
N LEU A 165 3.47 -14.88 -18.06
CA LEU A 165 4.86 -15.29 -17.95
C LEU A 165 4.94 -16.75 -17.51
N VAL A 166 5.72 -17.55 -18.25
CA VAL A 166 6.06 -18.92 -17.85
C VAL A 166 7.57 -19.00 -17.69
N CYS A 167 8.01 -19.32 -16.48
CA CYS A 167 9.41 -19.61 -16.19
C CYS A 167 9.56 -21.12 -16.06
N GLY A 168 10.38 -21.71 -16.92
CA GLY A 168 10.85 -23.08 -16.77
C GLY A 168 12.31 -23.13 -17.20
N THR A 169 13.19 -23.53 -16.29
CA THR A 169 14.56 -23.94 -16.64
C THR A 169 14.76 -25.44 -16.49
N ASP A 170 13.89 -26.12 -15.73
CA ASP A 170 13.78 -27.58 -15.51
C ASP A 170 12.27 -27.92 -15.35
N ASP A 171 11.86 -29.18 -15.12
CA ASP A 171 10.45 -29.67 -14.99
C ASP A 171 9.52 -28.91 -14.00
N ARG A 172 10.03 -27.86 -13.37
CA ARG A 172 9.35 -26.85 -12.55
C ARG A 172 8.75 -25.75 -13.43
N ALA A 173 7.68 -26.07 -14.14
CA ALA A 173 6.91 -25.05 -14.85
C ALA A 173 6.23 -24.14 -13.83
N LEU A 174 6.53 -22.83 -13.89
CA LEU A 174 5.89 -21.81 -13.08
C LEU A 174 5.20 -20.78 -13.97
N PHE A 175 4.00 -20.39 -13.58
CA PHE A 175 3.08 -19.59 -14.37
C PHE A 175 2.65 -18.37 -13.54
N LEU A 176 2.91 -17.18 -14.05
CA LEU A 176 2.54 -15.91 -13.47
C LEU A 176 1.52 -15.21 -14.37
N LYS A 177 0.35 -14.87 -13.80
CA LYS A 177 -0.71 -14.17 -14.53
C LYS A 177 -1.22 -12.98 -13.73
N GLY A 178 -1.34 -11.82 -14.38
CA GLY A 178 -1.94 -10.62 -13.82
C GLY A 178 -3.38 -10.40 -14.27
N ASN A 179 -4.18 -9.84 -13.37
CA ASN A 179 -5.44 -9.10 -13.52
C ASN A 179 -6.22 -9.26 -14.85
N THR A 180 -6.52 -10.50 -15.26
CA THR A 180 -7.37 -10.77 -16.42
C THR A 180 -8.37 -11.87 -16.07
N ASN A 181 -9.66 -11.58 -16.27
CA ASN A 181 -10.74 -12.54 -16.09
C ASN A 181 -10.43 -13.82 -16.88
N TYR A 182 -10.48 -14.97 -16.21
CA TYR A 182 -10.35 -16.25 -16.89
C TYR A 182 -11.53 -16.45 -17.84
N GLN A 183 -11.26 -16.79 -19.09
CA GLN A 183 -12.24 -17.57 -19.83
C GLN A 183 -12.38 -18.92 -19.12
N PRO A 184 -13.61 -19.47 -18.93
CA PRO A 184 -13.81 -20.73 -18.21
C PRO A 184 -12.88 -21.86 -18.68
N GLU A 185 -12.65 -21.97 -19.99
CA GLU A 185 -11.75 -22.96 -20.60
C GLU A 185 -10.30 -22.84 -20.14
N GLN A 186 -9.78 -21.60 -19.99
CA GLN A 186 -8.42 -21.36 -19.50
C GLN A 186 -8.27 -21.80 -18.05
N ARG A 187 -9.29 -21.56 -17.22
CA ARG A 187 -9.30 -22.00 -15.82
C ARG A 187 -9.36 -23.52 -15.73
N THR A 188 -10.23 -24.16 -16.50
CA THR A 188 -10.33 -25.62 -16.57
C THR A 188 -9.00 -26.25 -17.02
N TRP A 189 -8.34 -25.65 -18.01
CA TRP A 189 -7.02 -26.09 -18.46
C TRP A 189 -5.96 -25.93 -17.37
N LEU A 190 -5.86 -24.77 -16.72
CA LEU A 190 -4.91 -24.58 -15.61
C LEU A 190 -5.13 -25.58 -14.49
N GLN A 191 -6.38 -25.82 -14.13
CA GLN A 191 -6.76 -26.80 -13.10
C GLN A 191 -6.39 -28.23 -13.50
N SER A 192 -6.57 -28.61 -14.76
CA SER A 192 -6.24 -29.96 -15.25
C SER A 192 -4.74 -30.17 -15.44
N HIS A 193 -4.01 -29.15 -15.91
CA HIS A 193 -2.59 -29.25 -16.23
C HIS A 193 -1.69 -29.13 -15.00
N PHE A 194 -1.98 -28.17 -14.13
CA PHE A 194 -1.29 -28.05 -12.84
C PHE A 194 -1.89 -28.97 -11.77
N SER A 195 -2.78 -29.89 -12.17
CA SER A 195 -3.30 -31.01 -11.36
C SER A 195 -3.70 -30.58 -9.95
N SER A 196 -4.49 -29.51 -9.80
CA SER A 196 -4.91 -28.92 -8.50
C SER A 196 -3.80 -28.42 -7.55
N LYS A 197 -2.54 -28.36 -8.00
CA LYS A 197 -1.41 -28.01 -7.13
C LYS A 197 -1.12 -26.52 -7.21
N LEU A 198 -1.64 -25.84 -6.19
CA LEU A 198 -1.21 -24.54 -5.70
C LEU A 198 -1.40 -23.35 -6.65
N VAL A 199 -2.43 -22.56 -6.33
CA VAL A 199 -2.56 -21.18 -6.78
C VAL A 199 -2.11 -20.30 -5.63
N PHE A 200 -1.11 -19.45 -5.85
CA PHE A 200 -0.82 -18.36 -4.96
C PHE A 200 -1.41 -17.09 -5.54
N ARG A 201 -2.40 -16.49 -4.88
CA ARG A 201 -3.00 -15.24 -5.33
C ARG A 201 -2.55 -14.08 -4.45
N LEU A 202 -1.67 -13.23 -4.99
CA LEU A 202 -1.44 -11.90 -4.46
C LEU A 202 -2.61 -11.03 -4.86
N ILE A 203 -3.49 -10.74 -3.91
CA ILE A 203 -4.56 -9.76 -4.11
C ILE A 203 -4.02 -8.42 -3.66
N TRP A 204 -4.04 -7.46 -4.56
CA TRP A 204 -3.70 -6.07 -4.31
C TRP A 204 -4.98 -5.32 -4.00
N LEU A 205 -5.18 -4.97 -2.73
CA LEU A 205 -6.29 -4.11 -2.34
C LEU A 205 -5.74 -2.70 -2.25
N GLN A 206 -6.14 -1.82 -3.18
CA GLN A 206 -6.10 -0.38 -2.91
C GLN A 206 -7.04 -0.09 -1.73
N ASP A 207 -6.75 0.97 -0.97
CA ASP A 207 -7.26 1.26 0.39
C ASP A 207 -8.79 1.02 0.60
N ASP A 208 -9.57 1.04 -0.48
CA ASP A 208 -11.04 0.90 -0.53
C ASP A 208 -11.56 -0.56 -0.64
N HIS A 209 -10.68 -1.55 -0.84
CA HIS A 209 -11.03 -2.94 -1.22
C HIS A 209 -11.83 -3.08 -2.54
N ARG A 210 -11.92 -2.02 -3.36
CA ARG A 210 -12.81 -1.99 -4.54
C ARG A 210 -12.17 -2.51 -5.83
N GLN A 211 -10.85 -2.44 -5.94
CA GLN A 211 -10.10 -2.97 -7.08
C GLN A 211 -9.10 -3.99 -6.57
N GLU A 212 -9.30 -5.24 -6.99
CA GLU A 212 -8.41 -6.35 -6.74
C GLU A 212 -7.51 -6.52 -7.97
N GLU A 213 -6.24 -6.11 -7.87
CA GLU A 213 -5.25 -6.55 -8.85
C GLU A 213 -4.65 -7.85 -8.37
N ASN A 214 -4.89 -8.93 -9.12
CA ASN A 214 -4.48 -10.26 -8.69
C ASN A 214 -3.25 -10.71 -9.49
N ILE A 215 -2.18 -11.11 -8.81
CA ILE A 215 -1.13 -11.94 -9.41
C ILE A 215 -1.34 -13.36 -8.94
N GLU A 216 -1.59 -14.26 -9.88
CA GLU A 216 -1.67 -15.68 -9.60
C GLU A 216 -0.39 -16.40 -10.01
N VAL A 217 0.22 -17.13 -9.07
CA VAL A 217 1.36 -18.02 -9.30
C VAL A 217 0.85 -19.45 -9.30
N TRP A 218 1.06 -20.17 -10.39
CA TRP A 218 0.79 -21.59 -10.50
C TRP A 218 2.09 -22.33 -10.73
N GLY A 219 2.24 -23.53 -10.19
CA GLY A 219 3.44 -24.32 -10.43
C GLY A 219 3.21 -25.81 -10.28
N THR A 220 4.07 -26.60 -10.91
CA THR A 220 4.01 -28.07 -10.85
C THR A 220 4.52 -28.63 -9.51
N CYS A 221 5.27 -27.84 -8.74
CA CYS A 221 5.81 -28.18 -7.42
C CYS A 221 5.64 -27.03 -6.42
N HIS A 222 5.60 -27.38 -5.13
CA HIS A 222 5.33 -26.44 -4.04
C HIS A 222 6.49 -25.46 -3.82
N GLU A 223 7.72 -25.96 -4.00
CA GLU A 223 8.96 -25.23 -3.80
C GLU A 223 9.09 -24.05 -4.78
N ALA A 224 8.83 -24.28 -6.07
CA ALA A 224 8.95 -23.24 -7.09
C ALA A 224 7.94 -22.11 -6.86
N VAL A 225 6.71 -22.46 -6.49
CA VAL A 225 5.70 -21.44 -6.18
C VAL A 225 6.08 -20.68 -4.92
N ALA A 226 6.50 -21.37 -3.86
CA ALA A 226 6.95 -20.75 -2.62
C ALA A 226 8.12 -19.77 -2.86
N GLU A 227 9.15 -20.19 -3.60
CA GLU A 227 10.29 -19.36 -3.97
C GLU A 227 9.88 -18.13 -4.79
N THR A 228 9.02 -18.32 -5.79
CA THR A 228 8.55 -17.21 -6.62
C THR A 228 7.68 -16.24 -5.83
N THR A 229 6.79 -16.77 -4.99
CA THR A 229 6.01 -16.00 -4.03
C THR A 229 6.93 -15.19 -3.12
N SER A 230 7.98 -15.80 -2.57
CA SER A 230 8.99 -15.10 -1.77
C SER A 230 9.56 -13.91 -2.50
N TRP A 231 9.99 -14.15 -3.72
CA TRP A 231 10.63 -13.15 -4.56
C TRP A 231 9.66 -12.01 -4.86
N LEU A 232 8.42 -12.31 -5.23
CA LEU A 232 7.37 -11.31 -5.45
C LEU A 232 7.17 -10.44 -4.20
N LEU A 233 7.18 -11.04 -3.01
CA LEU A 233 6.93 -10.37 -1.75
C LEU A 233 8.11 -9.57 -1.22
N ALA A 234 9.33 -9.89 -1.66
CA ALA A 234 10.51 -9.09 -1.39
C ALA A 234 10.57 -7.82 -2.25
N LEU A 235 9.77 -7.71 -3.31
CA LEU A 235 9.76 -6.51 -4.15
C LEU A 235 9.26 -5.29 -3.37
N PRO A 236 9.93 -4.13 -3.49
CA PRO A 236 9.48 -2.88 -2.90
C PRO A 236 8.06 -2.52 -3.35
N ASP A 237 7.32 -1.89 -2.44
CA ASP A 237 5.97 -1.44 -2.65
C ASP A 237 5.80 -0.06 -2.02
N SER A 238 5.38 0.89 -2.83
CA SER A 238 5.22 2.28 -2.44
C SER A 238 3.87 2.59 -1.80
N LYS A 239 2.90 1.66 -1.81
CA LYS A 239 1.60 1.87 -1.14
C LYS A 239 1.31 0.80 -0.07
N ARG A 240 0.30 1.06 0.77
CA ARG A 240 -0.05 0.26 1.96
C ARG A 240 -0.89 -0.97 1.58
N HIS A 241 -0.40 -1.78 0.66
CA HIS A 241 -1.22 -2.86 0.15
C HIS A 241 -1.36 -4.02 1.14
N ILE A 242 -2.49 -4.69 1.02
CA ILE A 242 -2.70 -6.01 1.60
C ILE A 242 -2.03 -7.01 0.66
N VAL A 243 -1.17 -7.86 1.21
CA VAL A 243 -0.60 -9.01 0.54
C VAL A 243 -1.46 -10.21 0.91
N SER A 244 -2.18 -10.78 -0.04
CA SER A 244 -2.94 -12.00 0.20
C SER A 244 -2.19 -13.26 -0.24
N MET A 245 -2.37 -14.33 0.51
CA MET A 245 -1.83 -15.67 0.33
C MET A 245 -2.99 -16.64 0.49
N VAL A 246 -3.68 -16.98 -0.60
CA VAL A 246 -4.85 -17.86 -0.55
C VAL A 246 -4.53 -19.17 -1.25
N ALA A 247 -4.69 -20.30 -0.54
CA ALA A 247 -4.66 -21.63 -1.13
C ALA A 247 -6.06 -21.98 -1.66
N TYR A 248 -6.18 -22.24 -2.97
CA TYR A 248 -7.47 -22.49 -3.65
C TYR A 248 -7.83 -23.98 -3.83
N SER A 249 -7.13 -24.89 -3.17
CA SER A 249 -7.31 -26.33 -3.41
C SER A 249 -8.23 -27.00 -2.40
N ASN A 250 -9.05 -27.95 -2.87
CA ASN A 250 -9.73 -28.93 -2.01
C ASN A 250 -8.73 -29.87 -1.30
N SER A 251 -7.46 -29.86 -1.72
CA SER A 251 -6.35 -30.48 -1.02
C SER A 251 -5.71 -29.47 -0.07
N VAL A 252 -5.59 -29.85 1.20
CA VAL A 252 -4.83 -29.10 2.20
C VAL A 252 -3.41 -28.93 1.68
N PHE A 253 -3.00 -27.69 1.45
CA PHE A 253 -1.63 -27.40 1.09
C PHE A 253 -0.74 -27.59 2.32
N SER A 254 0.06 -28.66 2.33
CA SER A 254 1.02 -28.88 3.42
C SER A 254 2.29 -28.07 3.20
N PHE A 255 2.57 -27.16 4.13
CA PHE A 255 3.75 -26.30 4.16
C PHE A 255 5.01 -26.98 4.77
N GLU A 256 4.95 -28.29 5.05
CA GLU A 256 5.86 -28.98 5.98
C GLU A 256 7.38 -28.84 5.73
N TYR A 257 7.87 -28.55 4.51
CA TYR A 257 9.30 -28.74 4.22
C TYR A 257 10.10 -27.51 3.78
N PHE A 258 9.48 -26.38 3.42
CA PHE A 258 10.22 -25.19 2.93
C PHE A 258 9.68 -23.84 3.42
N PHE A 259 8.64 -23.85 4.25
CA PHE A 259 7.89 -22.62 4.49
C PHE A 259 8.38 -21.82 5.69
N SER A 260 9.06 -22.41 6.67
CA SER A 260 9.54 -21.67 7.85
C SER A 260 10.45 -20.50 7.49
N GLY A 261 11.51 -20.75 6.70
CA GLY A 261 12.44 -19.71 6.26
C GLY A 261 11.76 -18.66 5.37
N LEU A 262 10.88 -19.12 4.47
CA LEU A 262 10.08 -18.25 3.61
C LEU A 262 9.15 -17.36 4.43
N LEU A 263 8.36 -17.92 5.34
CA LEU A 263 7.40 -17.21 6.17
C LEU A 263 8.08 -16.17 7.03
N SER A 264 9.22 -16.50 7.64
CA SER A 264 10.00 -15.53 8.40
C SER A 264 10.50 -14.39 7.51
N THR A 265 11.05 -14.72 6.34
CA THR A 265 11.54 -13.72 5.37
C THR A 265 10.40 -12.83 4.89
N LEU A 266 9.26 -13.42 4.55
CA LEU A 266 8.06 -12.77 4.09
C LEU A 266 7.56 -11.75 5.12
N LEU A 267 7.43 -12.16 6.37
CA LEU A 267 6.99 -11.27 7.43
C LEU A 267 8.02 -10.17 7.70
N ALA A 268 9.33 -10.47 7.65
CA ALA A 268 10.41 -9.49 7.79
C ALA A 268 10.38 -8.39 6.73
N HIS A 269 10.15 -8.73 5.47
CA HIS A 269 10.09 -7.77 4.37
C HIS A 269 8.79 -6.96 4.32
N ASN A 270 7.76 -7.38 5.07
CA ASN A 270 6.41 -6.82 5.00
C ASN A 270 5.94 -6.22 6.34
N SER A 271 6.85 -5.60 7.10
CA SER A 271 6.57 -5.02 8.41
C SER A 271 5.47 -3.94 8.42
N PHE A 272 5.30 -3.23 7.29
CA PHE A 272 4.25 -2.21 7.13
C PHE A 272 3.01 -2.70 6.40
N ARG A 273 3.07 -3.86 5.75
CA ARG A 273 1.96 -4.40 4.96
C ARG A 273 1.09 -5.30 5.82
N GLN A 274 -0.15 -5.49 5.38
CA GLN A 274 -1.01 -6.51 5.95
C GLN A 274 -0.85 -7.81 5.16
N VAL A 275 -0.47 -8.90 5.83
CA VAL A 275 -0.31 -10.21 5.21
C VAL A 275 -1.53 -11.06 5.55
N ARG A 276 -2.29 -11.45 4.53
CA ARG A 276 -3.49 -12.27 4.64
C ARG A 276 -3.18 -13.70 4.22
N PHE A 277 -3.46 -14.65 5.09
CA PHE A 277 -3.38 -16.09 4.85
C PHE A 277 -4.81 -16.65 4.73
N GLY A 278 -5.05 -17.45 3.70
CA GLY A 278 -6.37 -17.97 3.32
C GLY A 278 -6.34 -19.47 3.08
N GLY A 279 -7.06 -20.27 3.89
CA GLY A 279 -7.17 -21.72 3.66
C GLY A 279 -5.90 -22.50 3.97
N ILE A 280 -5.13 -22.07 4.99
CA ILE A 280 -3.80 -22.62 5.29
C ILE A 280 -3.80 -23.35 6.63
N ASP A 281 -3.23 -24.56 6.63
CA ASP A 281 -2.94 -25.34 7.83
C ASP A 281 -1.48 -25.09 8.26
N PHE A 282 -1.32 -24.45 9.41
CA PHE A 282 -0.02 -24.11 9.97
C PHE A 282 0.43 -25.17 10.98
N SER A 283 1.65 -25.66 10.82
CA SER A 283 2.33 -26.47 11.84
C SER A 283 2.59 -25.66 13.12
N GLU A 284 3.03 -26.33 14.19
CA GLU A 284 3.44 -25.64 15.42
C GLU A 284 4.64 -24.72 15.18
N GLU A 285 5.58 -25.13 14.32
CA GLU A 285 6.74 -24.34 13.93
C GLU A 285 6.32 -23.05 13.20
N HIS A 286 5.43 -23.16 12.21
CA HIS A 286 4.91 -21.96 11.52
C HIS A 286 4.13 -21.06 12.48
N SER A 287 3.35 -21.64 13.39
CA SER A 287 2.62 -20.90 14.43
C SER A 287 3.56 -20.11 15.32
N ALA A 288 4.72 -20.69 15.69
CA ALA A 288 5.76 -19.98 16.42
C ALA A 288 6.31 -18.82 15.60
N ILE A 289 6.66 -19.04 14.33
CA ILE A 289 7.21 -18.01 13.44
C ILE A 289 6.25 -16.84 13.26
N LEU A 290 4.95 -17.11 13.05
CA LEU A 290 3.92 -16.06 12.98
C LEU A 290 3.92 -15.19 14.25
N ALA A 291 4.13 -15.80 15.41
CA ALA A 291 4.07 -15.15 16.72
C ALA A 291 5.39 -14.48 17.17
N THR A 292 6.57 -14.92 16.70
CA THR A 292 7.89 -14.49 17.22
C THR A 292 8.62 -13.45 16.36
N GLN A 293 7.97 -12.84 15.37
CA GLN A 293 8.60 -11.81 14.52
C GLN A 293 9.15 -10.63 15.35
N GLU A 294 10.37 -10.16 15.07
CA GLU A 294 11.00 -9.12 15.91
C GLU A 294 10.24 -7.78 15.85
N HIS A 295 9.75 -7.43 14.67
CA HIS A 295 8.93 -6.25 14.38
C HIS A 295 7.43 -6.52 14.55
N SER A 296 6.65 -5.45 14.53
CA SER A 296 5.19 -5.56 14.48
C SER A 296 4.74 -6.05 13.11
N VAL A 297 3.81 -7.01 13.09
CA VAL A 297 3.23 -7.60 11.90
C VAL A 297 1.71 -7.41 11.89
N ASN A 298 1.14 -7.31 10.70
CA ASN A 298 -0.30 -7.18 10.50
C ASN A 298 -0.79 -8.41 9.76
N ILE A 299 -1.39 -9.36 10.48
CA ILE A 299 -1.74 -10.68 9.95
C ILE A 299 -3.26 -10.82 9.85
N VAL A 300 -3.75 -11.33 8.72
CA VAL A 300 -5.14 -11.80 8.56
C VAL A 300 -5.11 -13.32 8.40
N LEU A 301 -5.86 -14.03 9.23
CA LEU A 301 -6.05 -15.49 9.14
C LEU A 301 -7.49 -15.76 8.72
N ALA A 302 -7.70 -16.05 7.44
CA ALA A 302 -8.98 -16.38 6.85
C ALA A 302 -9.06 -17.89 6.61
N HIS A 303 -10.02 -18.58 7.22
CA HIS A 303 -10.17 -20.04 7.06
C HIS A 303 -8.87 -20.84 7.30
N CYS A 304 -8.05 -20.40 8.25
CA CYS A 304 -6.79 -21.08 8.56
C CYS A 304 -6.96 -22.02 9.77
N TRP A 305 -6.03 -22.94 9.93
CA TRP A 305 -5.94 -23.83 11.09
C TRP A 305 -4.54 -23.79 11.69
N LEU A 306 -4.43 -23.77 13.01
CA LEU A 306 -3.15 -23.83 13.72
C LEU A 306 -3.06 -25.19 14.43
N ALA A 307 -1.99 -25.93 14.16
CA ALA A 307 -1.68 -27.16 14.87
C ALA A 307 -1.67 -26.95 16.39
N GLY A 308 -2.07 -27.97 17.14
CA GLY A 308 -2.23 -27.87 18.60
C GLY A 308 -3.28 -26.85 19.04
N GLY A 309 -4.24 -26.50 18.17
CA GLY A 309 -5.30 -25.53 18.48
C GLY A 309 -4.80 -24.10 18.70
N GLY A 310 -3.59 -23.78 18.22
CA GLY A 310 -2.95 -22.48 18.37
C GLY A 310 -2.23 -22.25 19.71
N ALA A 311 -2.05 -23.29 20.53
CA ALA A 311 -1.33 -23.18 21.81
C ALA A 311 0.10 -22.65 21.65
N THR A 312 0.82 -23.10 20.63
CA THR A 312 2.18 -22.62 20.32
C THR A 312 2.20 -21.14 19.96
N PHE A 313 1.27 -20.69 19.11
CA PHE A 313 1.11 -19.27 18.77
C PHE A 313 0.89 -18.42 20.04
N LEU A 314 -0.01 -18.85 20.93
CA LEU A 314 -0.30 -18.16 22.19
C LEU A 314 0.93 -18.10 23.12
N LYS A 315 1.63 -19.22 23.30
CA LYS A 315 2.84 -19.27 24.14
C LYS A 315 3.90 -18.29 23.63
N CYS A 316 4.14 -18.29 22.32
CA CYS A 316 5.11 -17.41 21.68
C CYS A 316 4.70 -15.93 21.76
N ILE A 317 3.44 -15.58 21.51
CA ILE A 317 2.98 -14.19 21.54
C ILE A 317 3.02 -13.59 22.95
N GLN A 318 2.80 -14.41 23.99
CA GLN A 318 2.91 -14.01 25.40
C GLN A 318 4.34 -13.68 25.83
N GLN A 319 5.34 -14.29 25.19
CA GLN A 319 6.75 -14.07 25.49
C GLN A 319 7.31 -12.80 24.83
N ARG A 320 6.57 -12.19 23.90
CA ARG A 320 7.01 -10.98 23.21
C ARG A 320 7.14 -9.81 24.17
N LYS A 321 8.24 -9.08 24.04
CA LYS A 321 8.44 -7.77 24.69
C LYS A 321 7.95 -6.61 23.81
N THR A 322 7.88 -6.81 22.50
CA THR A 322 7.41 -5.84 21.52
C THR A 322 5.93 -6.05 21.18
N PRO A 323 5.17 -4.99 20.85
CA PRO A 323 3.79 -5.13 20.43
C PRO A 323 3.71 -5.98 19.16
N PHE A 324 2.70 -6.85 19.05
CA PHE A 324 2.54 -7.74 17.91
C PHE A 324 2.17 -7.00 16.62
N GLY A 325 1.39 -5.91 16.71
CA GLY A 325 0.75 -5.28 15.57
C GLY A 325 -0.73 -5.63 15.50
N SER A 326 -1.23 -6.06 14.34
CA SER A 326 -2.64 -6.42 14.15
C SER A 326 -2.86 -7.90 13.84
N LEU A 327 -3.91 -8.47 14.43
CA LEU A 327 -4.37 -9.82 14.13
C LEU A 327 -5.85 -9.75 13.72
N THR A 328 -6.14 -10.15 12.49
CA THR A 328 -7.50 -10.29 11.97
C THR A 328 -7.84 -11.77 11.83
N LEU A 329 -8.97 -12.19 12.37
CA LEU A 329 -9.50 -13.54 12.24
C LEU A 329 -10.78 -13.49 11.41
N GLU A 330 -10.82 -14.24 10.32
CA GLU A 330 -11.91 -14.17 9.36
C GLU A 330 -12.57 -15.53 9.09
N SER A 331 -13.91 -15.55 9.17
CA SER A 331 -14.82 -16.66 8.91
C SER A 331 -14.75 -17.83 9.89
N VAL A 332 -13.58 -18.43 10.10
CA VAL A 332 -13.33 -19.50 11.08
C VAL A 332 -12.08 -19.14 11.87
N HIS A 333 -12.15 -19.07 13.19
CA HIS A 333 -10.97 -18.75 13.99
C HIS A 333 -10.11 -20.01 14.17
N PRO A 334 -8.78 -19.92 13.97
CA PRO A 334 -7.87 -21.06 13.98
C PRO A 334 -7.57 -21.62 15.39
N PHE A 335 -8.17 -21.03 16.42
CA PHE A 335 -7.88 -21.31 17.83
C PHE A 335 -8.94 -22.19 18.47
N GLN A 336 -8.54 -23.07 19.39
CA GLN A 336 -9.48 -23.67 20.33
C GLN A 336 -10.05 -22.60 21.27
N GLU A 337 -11.29 -22.75 21.73
CA GLU A 337 -12.01 -21.74 22.53
C GLU A 337 -11.23 -21.26 23.78
N GLN A 338 -10.59 -22.20 24.48
CA GLN A 338 -9.78 -21.89 25.67
C GLN A 338 -8.54 -21.05 25.30
N ILE A 339 -7.88 -21.39 24.19
CA ILE A 339 -6.71 -20.68 23.67
C ILE A 339 -7.12 -19.31 23.15
N PHE A 340 -8.24 -19.21 22.43
CA PHE A 340 -8.79 -17.94 21.96
C PHE A 340 -9.12 -17.01 23.14
N THR A 341 -9.77 -17.54 24.18
CA THR A 341 -10.04 -16.81 25.43
C THR A 341 -8.74 -16.23 26.00
N GLN A 342 -7.70 -17.04 26.13
CA GLN A 342 -6.41 -16.58 26.65
C GLN A 342 -5.71 -15.59 25.71
N LEU A 343 -5.79 -15.79 24.40
CA LEU A 343 -5.22 -14.89 23.40
C LEU A 343 -5.79 -13.49 23.54
N VAL A 344 -7.12 -13.38 23.58
CA VAL A 344 -7.82 -12.10 23.73
C VAL A 344 -7.44 -11.43 25.06
N LEU A 345 -7.37 -12.21 26.15
CA LEU A 345 -7.13 -11.68 27.49
C LEU A 345 -5.66 -11.38 27.81
N LEU A 346 -4.69 -12.00 27.15
CA LEU A 346 -3.28 -11.96 27.57
C LEU A 346 -2.34 -11.37 26.51
N ALA A 347 -2.66 -11.48 25.22
CA ALA A 347 -1.72 -11.13 24.16
C ALA A 347 -1.52 -9.61 24.01
N PRO A 348 -0.27 -9.14 23.80
CA PRO A 348 0.05 -7.73 23.58
C PRO A 348 -0.26 -7.28 22.13
N LEU A 349 -1.54 -7.34 21.74
CA LEU A 349 -2.00 -6.93 20.42
C LEU A 349 -2.20 -5.40 20.35
N SER A 350 -1.77 -4.78 19.26
CA SER A 350 -2.14 -3.37 18.99
C SER A 350 -3.59 -3.30 18.50
N LYS A 351 -3.96 -4.22 17.59
CA LYS A 351 -5.30 -4.32 17.00
C LYS A 351 -5.75 -5.79 16.92
N LEU A 352 -6.99 -6.07 17.33
CA LEU A 352 -7.66 -7.35 17.10
C LEU A 352 -8.88 -7.11 16.22
N CYS A 353 -8.96 -7.77 15.08
CA CYS A 353 -10.13 -7.72 14.20
C CYS A 353 -10.79 -9.10 14.13
N LEU A 354 -12.11 -9.16 14.28
CA LEU A 354 -12.91 -10.38 14.20
C LEU A 354 -13.93 -10.17 13.08
N VAL A 355 -13.89 -11.01 12.04
CA VAL A 355 -14.70 -10.82 10.83
C VAL A 355 -15.47 -12.10 10.50
N ASN A 356 -16.79 -12.03 10.35
CA ASN A 356 -17.64 -13.18 9.97
C ASN A 356 -17.57 -14.39 10.93
N LEU A 357 -17.14 -14.22 12.18
CA LEU A 357 -16.94 -15.31 13.15
C LEU A 357 -18.20 -15.60 13.96
N THR A 358 -18.39 -16.86 14.38
CA THR A 358 -19.32 -17.21 15.46
C THR A 358 -18.56 -17.27 16.77
N LEU A 359 -18.96 -16.45 17.75
CA LEU A 359 -18.34 -16.34 19.06
C LEU A 359 -19.30 -16.89 20.12
N ARG A 360 -18.88 -17.93 20.84
CA ARG A 360 -19.64 -18.48 21.98
C ARG A 360 -19.65 -17.57 23.21
N ARG A 361 -18.72 -16.60 23.25
CA ARG A 361 -18.50 -15.70 24.39
C ARG A 361 -18.54 -14.24 23.95
N ALA A 362 -19.76 -13.71 23.86
CA ALA A 362 -20.09 -12.31 23.54
C ALA A 362 -19.16 -11.26 24.14
N ARG A 363 -18.81 -11.46 25.41
CA ARG A 363 -18.14 -10.46 26.25
C ARG A 363 -16.61 -10.49 26.12
N LEU A 364 -16.05 -11.53 25.52
CA LEU A 364 -14.61 -11.74 25.46
C LEU A 364 -13.86 -10.60 24.73
N PRO A 365 -14.32 -10.10 23.57
CA PRO A 365 -13.64 -9.00 22.86
C PRO A 365 -13.59 -7.68 23.68
N PHE A 366 -14.54 -7.45 24.59
CA PHE A 366 -14.54 -6.29 25.48
C PHE A 366 -13.48 -6.37 26.57
N ARG A 367 -13.11 -7.59 26.96
CA ARG A 367 -12.05 -7.84 27.93
C ARG A 367 -10.67 -7.93 27.27
N ALA A 368 -10.60 -7.73 25.95
CA ALA A 368 -9.35 -7.84 25.20
C ALA A 368 -8.29 -6.87 25.72
N ARG A 369 -7.04 -7.35 25.84
CA ARG A 369 -5.90 -6.46 26.12
C ARG A 369 -5.43 -5.68 24.90
N ALA A 370 -6.07 -5.88 23.75
CA ALA A 370 -5.80 -5.13 22.54
C ALA A 370 -6.12 -3.64 22.72
N SER A 371 -5.29 -2.76 22.15
CA SER A 371 -5.56 -1.31 22.21
C SER A 371 -6.77 -0.91 21.37
N HIS A 372 -7.02 -1.64 20.29
CA HIS A 372 -8.14 -1.50 19.39
C HIS A 372 -8.77 -2.85 19.10
N VAL A 373 -10.09 -2.94 19.17
CA VAL A 373 -10.86 -4.13 18.78
C VAL A 373 -11.87 -3.74 17.71
N GLU A 374 -11.93 -4.53 16.65
CA GLU A 374 -12.89 -4.39 15.56
C GLU A 374 -13.64 -5.71 15.39
N MET A 375 -14.96 -5.66 15.33
CA MET A 375 -15.82 -6.82 15.12
C MET A 375 -16.77 -6.54 13.99
N THR A 376 -16.72 -7.32 12.92
CA THR A 376 -17.56 -7.15 11.74
C THR A 376 -18.30 -8.45 11.44
N ASN A 377 -19.63 -8.40 11.35
CA ASN A 377 -20.47 -9.54 10.96
C ASN A 377 -20.29 -10.79 11.84
N CYS A 378 -19.94 -10.60 13.10
CA CYS A 378 -19.77 -11.69 14.04
C CYS A 378 -21.12 -12.13 14.61
N ILE A 379 -21.39 -13.43 14.62
CA ILE A 379 -22.52 -14.03 15.33
C ILE A 379 -22.09 -14.23 16.78
N VAL A 380 -22.92 -13.83 17.72
CA VAL A 380 -22.64 -14.02 19.14
C VAL A 380 -23.67 -15.00 19.68
N GLU A 381 -23.22 -16.21 20.01
CA GLU A 381 -24.08 -17.19 20.68
C GLU A 381 -24.17 -16.81 22.15
N GLU A 382 -25.39 -16.65 22.67
CA GLU A 382 -25.62 -16.54 24.11
C GLU A 382 -25.36 -17.91 24.71
N GLY A 383 -24.17 -18.09 25.29
CA GLY A 383 -23.93 -19.24 26.16
C GLY A 383 -24.71 -19.09 27.45
N ASP A 384 -25.23 -20.20 27.98
CA ASP A 384 -25.84 -20.34 29.32
C ASP A 384 -24.83 -20.06 30.48
N ASP A 385 -23.65 -19.49 30.20
CA ASP A 385 -22.65 -19.16 31.22
C ASP A 385 -23.22 -18.04 32.11
N ASP A 386 -23.54 -18.45 33.34
CA ASP A 386 -24.19 -17.72 34.43
C ASP A 386 -23.87 -16.20 34.43
N LEU A 387 -24.89 -15.40 34.10
CA LEU A 387 -24.87 -13.93 33.96
C LEU A 387 -24.54 -13.17 35.27
N THR A 388 -24.14 -13.87 36.32
CA THR A 388 -23.95 -13.33 37.68
C THR A 388 -22.59 -12.67 37.91
N GLU A 389 -21.62 -12.81 36.99
CA GLU A 389 -20.41 -11.99 37.01
C GLU A 389 -20.69 -10.56 36.55
N SER A 390 -21.14 -9.80 37.52
CA SER A 390 -21.31 -8.36 37.59
C SER A 390 -20.05 -7.59 37.18
N VAL A 391 -20.28 -6.51 36.42
CA VAL A 391 -19.31 -5.52 35.93
C VAL A 391 -18.42 -6.02 34.78
N LEU A 392 -18.90 -5.78 33.55
CA LEU A 392 -18.09 -5.92 32.35
C LEU A 392 -17.02 -4.81 32.33
N MET A 393 -15.78 -5.15 32.71
CA MET A 393 -14.65 -4.23 32.54
C MET A 393 -14.20 -4.20 31.08
N ILE A 394 -14.52 -3.10 30.39
CA ILE A 394 -13.96 -2.83 29.07
C ILE A 394 -12.50 -2.40 29.20
N ARG A 395 -11.62 -3.10 28.50
CA ARG A 395 -10.18 -2.79 28.43
C ARG A 395 -9.74 -2.07 27.15
N PRO A 396 -10.31 -2.36 25.96
CA PRO A 396 -9.93 -1.67 24.73
C PRO A 396 -10.14 -0.15 24.85
N LYS A 397 -9.19 0.62 24.33
CA LYS A 397 -9.32 2.09 24.27
C LYS A 397 -10.20 2.51 23.09
N ALA A 398 -10.22 1.71 22.04
CA ALA A 398 -10.99 1.90 20.84
C ALA A 398 -11.71 0.62 20.45
N PHE A 399 -12.97 0.75 20.06
CA PHE A 399 -13.81 -0.37 19.66
C PHE A 399 -14.58 -0.01 18.40
N VAL A 400 -14.70 -0.93 17.44
CA VAL A 400 -15.48 -0.76 16.19
C VAL A 400 -16.37 -1.98 15.99
N LEU A 401 -17.64 -1.76 15.65
CA LEU A 401 -18.69 -2.75 15.44
C LEU A 401 -19.26 -2.61 14.03
N GLY A 402 -19.11 -3.62 13.18
CA GLY A 402 -19.75 -3.74 11.88
C GLY A 402 -20.94 -4.71 11.89
N PHE A 403 -22.08 -4.26 11.35
CA PHE A 403 -23.36 -4.95 11.35
C PHE A 403 -23.80 -5.32 9.94
N ASP A 404 -24.04 -6.60 9.68
CA ASP A 404 -24.67 -7.14 8.47
C ASP A 404 -25.99 -7.85 8.82
N LEU A 405 -27.10 -7.38 8.22
CA LEU A 405 -28.46 -7.88 8.46
C LEU A 405 -28.69 -9.32 7.97
N ILE A 406 -27.80 -9.90 7.15
CA ILE A 406 -28.00 -11.29 6.70
C ILE A 406 -27.93 -12.26 7.91
N ARG A 407 -27.27 -11.86 9.00
CA ARG A 407 -27.10 -12.66 10.21
C ARG A 407 -27.73 -11.94 11.41
N ASN A 408 -29.07 -12.01 11.53
CA ASN A 408 -29.96 -11.42 12.56
C ASN A 408 -29.62 -11.72 14.06
N SER A 409 -28.37 -11.73 14.48
CA SER A 409 -27.94 -12.54 15.64
C SER A 409 -26.97 -11.86 16.61
N ILE A 410 -26.95 -10.52 16.67
CA ILE A 410 -26.26 -9.85 17.78
C ILE A 410 -27.31 -9.22 18.67
N HIS A 411 -27.49 -9.75 19.87
CA HIS A 411 -28.13 -9.04 20.99
C HIS A 411 -27.15 -7.95 21.49
N TYR A 412 -26.99 -6.88 20.72
CA TYR A 412 -25.99 -5.82 20.96
C TYR A 412 -26.41 -4.85 22.08
N HIS A 413 -27.59 -5.00 22.68
CA HIS A 413 -28.03 -4.19 23.82
C HIS A 413 -27.03 -4.29 24.98
N HIS A 414 -26.68 -5.53 25.38
CA HIS A 414 -25.68 -5.78 26.42
C HIS A 414 -24.29 -5.25 26.08
N LEU A 415 -24.01 -5.14 24.79
CA LEU A 415 -22.74 -4.67 24.27
C LEU A 415 -22.65 -3.16 24.42
N LEU A 416 -23.72 -2.45 24.05
CA LEU A 416 -23.86 -1.01 24.20
C LEU A 416 -24.02 -0.59 25.67
N ASP A 417 -24.55 -1.44 26.54
CA ASP A 417 -24.60 -1.15 27.98
C ASP A 417 -23.20 -1.19 28.63
N ALA A 418 -22.24 -1.89 28.01
CA ALA A 418 -20.93 -2.08 28.60
C ALA A 418 -19.96 -0.92 28.35
N ILE A 419 -20.28 0.01 27.43
CA ILE A 419 -19.33 0.95 26.80
C ILE A 419 -18.82 2.12 27.67
N HIS A 420 -19.16 2.16 28.96
CA HIS A 420 -18.84 3.30 29.85
C HIS A 420 -17.34 3.66 29.94
N GLY A 421 -16.43 2.74 29.58
CA GLY A 421 -14.97 2.96 29.57
C GLY A 421 -14.35 3.35 28.23
N LEU A 422 -15.11 3.38 27.12
CA LEU A 422 -14.55 3.55 25.78
C LEU A 422 -14.18 5.00 25.47
N LYS A 423 -13.00 5.20 24.87
CA LYS A 423 -12.57 6.51 24.34
C LYS A 423 -12.92 6.69 22.87
N LYS A 424 -13.01 5.58 22.11
CA LYS A 424 -13.45 5.55 20.72
C LYS A 424 -14.46 4.43 20.51
N LEU A 425 -15.55 4.73 19.84
CA LEU A 425 -16.60 3.81 19.40
C LEU A 425 -16.83 4.00 17.91
N GLY A 426 -16.74 2.92 17.14
CA GLY A 426 -17.14 2.87 15.74
C GLY A 426 -18.33 1.94 15.56
N ILE A 427 -19.30 2.35 14.75
CA ILE A 427 -20.51 1.59 14.45
C ILE A 427 -20.76 1.68 12.95
N HIS A 428 -20.64 0.56 12.26
CA HIS A 428 -20.73 0.46 10.82
C HIS A 428 -21.96 -0.37 10.45
N PHE A 429 -23.02 0.28 9.98
CA PHE A 429 -24.20 -0.41 9.47
C PHE A 429 -24.07 -0.63 7.95
N HIS A 430 -24.16 -1.89 7.49
CA HIS A 430 -24.18 -2.20 6.06
C HIS A 430 -25.57 -2.00 5.41
N ARG A 431 -26.62 -1.82 6.22
CA ARG A 431 -28.01 -1.57 5.81
C ARG A 431 -28.73 -0.72 6.87
N THR A 432 -29.94 -0.24 6.58
CA THR A 432 -30.75 0.54 7.54
C THR A 432 -30.98 -0.26 8.83
N PRO A 433 -30.52 0.21 10.00
CA PRO A 433 -30.77 -0.44 11.27
C PRO A 433 -32.24 -0.34 11.67
N THR A 434 -32.72 -1.27 12.49
CA THR A 434 -34.05 -1.17 13.09
C THR A 434 -34.13 0.00 14.09
N ALA A 435 -35.33 0.53 14.30
CA ALA A 435 -35.56 1.61 15.27
C ALA A 435 -35.08 1.25 16.69
N GLU A 436 -35.17 -0.03 17.07
CA GLU A 436 -34.69 -0.53 18.36
C GLU A 436 -33.16 -0.46 18.47
N GLN A 437 -32.42 -0.79 17.40
CA GLN A 437 -30.95 -0.71 17.40
C GLN A 437 -30.49 0.74 17.54
N VAL A 438 -31.15 1.65 16.81
CA VAL A 438 -30.87 3.07 16.88
C VAL A 438 -31.22 3.61 18.27
N GLN A 439 -32.39 3.29 18.82
CA GLN A 439 -32.78 3.80 20.14
C GLN A 439 -31.81 3.35 21.23
N THR A 440 -31.33 2.10 21.13
CA THR A 440 -30.30 1.57 22.03
C THR A 440 -28.99 2.33 21.86
N LEU A 441 -28.56 2.59 20.62
CA LEU A 441 -27.38 3.40 20.35
C LEU A 441 -27.51 4.82 20.92
N LEU A 442 -28.64 5.49 20.71
CA LEU A 442 -28.89 6.83 21.23
C LEU A 442 -28.81 6.85 22.76
N SER A 443 -29.50 5.93 23.41
CA SER A 443 -29.47 5.79 24.88
C SER A 443 -28.05 5.52 25.39
N ALA A 444 -27.30 4.66 24.70
CA ALA A 444 -25.94 4.36 25.06
C ALA A 444 -25.05 5.60 24.92
N LEU A 445 -25.14 6.35 23.82
CA LEU A 445 -24.37 7.60 23.61
C LEU A 445 -24.67 8.68 24.66
N GLU A 446 -25.91 8.79 25.12
CA GLU A 446 -26.28 9.71 26.21
C GLU A 446 -25.60 9.35 27.54
N ASN A 447 -25.36 8.05 27.77
CA ASN A 447 -24.82 7.54 29.03
C ASN A 447 -23.29 7.44 29.07
N ILE A 448 -22.58 7.68 27.97
CA ILE A 448 -21.10 7.56 27.95
C ILE A 448 -20.42 8.90 28.23
N GLN A 449 -19.73 8.97 29.37
CA GLN A 449 -19.00 10.16 29.78
C GLN A 449 -17.55 10.22 29.28
N LEU A 450 -17.00 9.12 28.74
CA LEU A 450 -15.58 9.05 28.36
C LEU A 450 -15.33 8.99 26.84
N LEU A 451 -16.40 8.91 26.05
CA LEU A 451 -16.31 8.76 24.60
C LEU A 451 -15.83 10.07 23.98
N LYS A 452 -14.67 10.02 23.32
CA LYS A 452 -14.05 11.17 22.64
C LYS A 452 -14.23 11.12 21.14
N VAL A 453 -14.29 9.92 20.57
CA VAL A 453 -14.39 9.70 19.12
C VAL A 453 -15.57 8.78 18.83
N LEU A 454 -16.54 9.27 18.09
CA LEU A 454 -17.60 8.47 17.50
C LEU A 454 -17.32 8.29 16.01
N GLU A 455 -17.42 7.07 15.51
CA GLU A 455 -17.27 6.72 14.10
C GLU A 455 -18.53 6.01 13.64
N LEU A 456 -19.14 6.47 12.56
CA LEU A 456 -20.41 5.98 12.04
C LEU A 456 -20.26 5.61 10.56
N GLY A 457 -20.66 4.39 10.22
CA GLY A 457 -21.04 4.00 8.86
C GLY A 457 -20.31 2.79 8.29
N HIS A 458 -21.00 2.07 7.40
CA HIS A 458 -20.46 1.73 6.08
C HIS A 458 -20.97 2.76 5.06
N ASP A 459 -22.17 3.28 5.30
CA ASP A 459 -22.77 4.45 4.67
C ASP A 459 -23.66 5.18 5.70
N ILE A 460 -23.45 6.49 5.93
CA ILE A 460 -24.28 7.27 6.87
C ILE A 460 -25.76 7.30 6.47
N LEU A 461 -26.08 7.07 5.21
CA LEU A 461 -27.46 7.09 4.71
C LEU A 461 -28.33 6.01 5.36
N CYS A 462 -27.73 4.95 5.88
CA CYS A 462 -28.45 3.97 6.68
C CYS A 462 -29.11 4.58 7.92
N LEU A 463 -28.61 5.72 8.41
CA LEU A 463 -29.14 6.41 9.59
C LEU A 463 -30.09 7.57 9.24
N LYS A 464 -30.49 7.72 7.98
CA LYS A 464 -31.29 8.88 7.52
C LYS A 464 -32.54 9.11 8.38
N ASP A 465 -33.36 8.08 8.59
CA ASP A 465 -34.63 8.20 9.34
C ASP A 465 -34.44 8.51 10.83
N HIS A 466 -33.19 8.42 11.32
CA HIS A 466 -32.83 8.61 12.71
C HIS A 466 -31.79 9.71 12.92
N TRP A 467 -31.47 10.44 11.84
CA TRP A 467 -30.37 11.40 11.82
C TRP A 467 -30.58 12.54 12.81
N ASP A 468 -31.79 13.08 12.89
CA ASP A 468 -32.10 14.18 13.82
C ASP A 468 -31.98 13.77 15.28
N GLY A 469 -32.45 12.56 15.62
CA GLY A 469 -32.29 11.99 16.96
C GLY A 469 -30.82 11.86 17.35
N LEU A 470 -30.00 11.36 16.43
CA LEU A 470 -28.55 11.26 16.62
C LEU A 470 -27.89 12.63 16.78
N MET A 471 -28.22 13.59 15.91
CA MET A 471 -27.67 14.96 16.00
C MET A 471 -28.08 15.63 17.32
N ALA A 472 -29.31 15.41 17.80
CA ALA A 472 -29.77 15.94 19.08
C ALA A 472 -28.98 15.37 20.28
N VAL A 473 -28.69 14.06 20.27
CA VAL A 473 -27.83 13.42 21.29
C VAL A 473 -26.40 13.99 21.22
N LEU A 474 -25.85 14.12 20.02
CA LEU A 474 -24.50 14.67 19.81
C LEU A 474 -24.39 16.13 20.24
N ARG A 475 -25.42 16.97 20.03
CA ARG A 475 -25.44 18.37 20.51
C ARG A 475 -25.32 18.43 22.03
N LYS A 476 -25.94 17.50 22.76
CA LYS A 476 -25.89 17.44 24.24
C LYS A 476 -24.59 16.83 24.78
N SER A 477 -23.90 16.00 24.00
CA SER A 477 -22.74 15.24 24.47
C SER A 477 -21.44 16.06 24.50
N HIS A 478 -21.02 16.59 25.65
CA HIS A 478 -19.79 17.39 25.76
C HIS A 478 -18.47 16.62 25.61
N THR A 479 -18.52 15.28 25.56
CA THR A 479 -17.32 14.45 25.63
C THR A 479 -16.83 14.06 24.25
N ILE A 480 -17.76 13.90 23.29
CA ILE A 480 -17.46 13.55 21.91
C ILE A 480 -16.93 14.79 21.20
N GLY A 481 -15.62 14.86 21.04
CA GLY A 481 -14.92 15.94 20.33
C GLY A 481 -14.60 15.60 18.87
N LYS A 482 -14.77 14.35 18.45
CA LYS A 482 -14.54 13.91 17.08
C LYS A 482 -15.63 12.99 16.57
N LEU A 483 -16.20 13.35 15.43
CA LEU A 483 -17.19 12.54 14.71
C LEU A 483 -16.58 12.11 13.38
N ARG A 484 -16.55 10.81 13.09
CA ARG A 484 -16.12 10.27 11.81
C ARG A 484 -17.33 9.72 11.07
N LEU A 485 -17.53 10.18 9.85
CA LEU A 485 -18.69 9.82 9.03
C LEU A 485 -18.18 9.16 7.74
N HIS A 486 -18.60 7.91 7.52
CA HIS A 486 -18.30 7.15 6.30
C HIS A 486 -19.46 7.29 5.30
N VAL A 487 -19.19 7.82 4.11
CA VAL A 487 -20.20 8.11 3.08
C VAL A 487 -19.80 7.32 1.83
N ARG A 488 -20.47 6.23 1.46
CA ARG A 488 -19.99 5.36 0.36
C ARG A 488 -20.80 5.41 -0.92
N SER A 489 -22.13 5.38 -0.82
CA SER A 489 -23.00 5.12 -1.99
C SER A 489 -23.61 6.38 -2.54
N SER A 490 -23.96 7.33 -1.66
CA SER A 490 -24.56 8.58 -2.07
C SER A 490 -24.27 9.68 -1.04
N PRO A 491 -24.21 10.93 -1.48
CA PRO A 491 -24.02 12.07 -0.59
C PRO A 491 -25.25 12.26 0.30
N PRO A 492 -25.08 12.77 1.53
CA PRO A 492 -26.20 13.14 2.40
C PRO A 492 -27.11 14.15 1.71
N ASP A 493 -28.42 14.01 1.93
CA ASP A 493 -29.41 14.95 1.40
C ASP A 493 -29.44 16.28 2.16
N ALA A 494 -30.20 17.24 1.65
CA ALA A 494 -30.26 18.59 2.21
C ALA A 494 -30.72 18.62 3.67
N GLU A 495 -31.60 17.70 4.09
CA GLU A 495 -32.08 17.61 5.47
C GLU A 495 -30.97 17.11 6.40
N MET A 496 -30.25 16.05 6.01
CA MET A 496 -29.10 15.57 6.78
C MET A 496 -28.00 16.63 6.89
N LEU A 497 -27.72 17.34 5.80
CA LEU A 497 -26.76 18.45 5.77
C LEU A 497 -27.17 19.60 6.69
N PHE A 498 -28.46 19.94 6.70
CA PHE A 498 -28.99 20.99 7.57
C PHE A 498 -28.85 20.62 9.05
N SER A 499 -29.18 19.40 9.45
CA SER A 499 -29.04 18.94 10.84
C SER A 499 -27.57 18.86 11.29
N LEU A 500 -26.67 18.47 10.38
CA LEU A 500 -25.23 18.48 10.62
C LEU A 500 -24.68 19.91 10.75
N LYS A 501 -25.14 20.84 9.92
CA LYS A 501 -24.81 22.26 10.00
C LYS A 501 -25.20 22.85 11.35
N GLN A 502 -26.43 22.59 11.80
CA GLN A 502 -26.88 22.99 13.15
C GLN A 502 -26.00 22.39 14.25
N LEU A 503 -25.65 21.10 14.16
CA LEU A 503 -24.72 20.48 15.10
C LEU A 503 -23.38 21.22 15.13
N LEU A 504 -22.80 21.58 13.98
CA LEU A 504 -21.51 22.27 13.92
C LEU A 504 -21.56 23.70 14.45
N GLU A 505 -22.69 24.39 14.27
CA GLU A 505 -22.92 25.73 14.81
C GLU A 505 -23.01 25.70 16.34
N ASP A 506 -23.71 24.71 16.90
CA ASP A 506 -23.89 24.49 18.33
C ASP A 506 -22.63 23.91 19.00
N ARG A 507 -21.97 22.96 18.34
CA ARG A 507 -20.82 22.19 18.82
C ARG A 507 -19.57 22.51 18.02
N ARG A 508 -19.10 23.74 18.21
CA ARG A 508 -17.88 24.21 17.55
C ARG A 508 -16.65 23.34 17.89
N ASP A 509 -16.64 22.76 19.09
CA ASP A 509 -15.60 21.88 19.64
C ASP A 509 -15.54 20.50 19.00
N MET A 510 -16.54 20.16 18.19
CA MET A 510 -16.59 18.89 17.49
C MET A 510 -15.89 18.97 16.14
N ASN A 511 -14.88 18.12 15.95
CA ASN A 511 -14.25 17.91 14.65
C ASN A 511 -14.94 16.78 13.89
N VAL A 512 -15.63 17.12 12.81
CA VAL A 512 -16.19 16.11 11.90
C VAL A 512 -15.19 15.80 10.80
N VAL A 513 -14.93 14.51 10.58
CA VAL A 513 -13.99 14.00 9.58
C VAL A 513 -14.68 13.00 8.68
N PHE A 514 -14.48 13.18 7.39
CA PHE A 514 -14.82 12.22 6.35
C PHE A 514 -13.50 11.60 5.90
N PRO A 515 -13.29 10.30 6.09
CA PRO A 515 -12.12 9.62 5.55
C PRO A 515 -12.02 9.89 4.05
N ILE A 516 -10.85 10.31 3.59
CA ILE A 516 -10.61 10.83 2.24
C ILE A 516 -10.97 9.80 1.16
N ASP A 517 -10.86 8.52 1.50
CA ASP A 517 -11.09 7.41 0.57
C ASP A 517 -12.58 7.07 0.38
N ASP A 518 -13.47 7.62 1.21
CA ASP A 518 -14.90 7.29 1.14
C ASP A 518 -15.71 8.26 0.26
N TRP A 519 -15.30 9.52 0.07
CA TRP A 519 -16.19 10.54 -0.52
C TRP A 519 -16.48 10.31 -2.03
N PRO A 520 -17.72 9.99 -2.44
CA PRO A 520 -18.04 9.86 -3.85
C PRO A 520 -18.08 11.25 -4.51
N LEU A 521 -17.27 11.42 -5.56
CA LEU A 521 -17.19 12.59 -6.44
C LEU A 521 -18.49 12.81 -7.25
N VAL A 522 -19.66 12.93 -6.62
CA VAL A 522 -20.90 13.30 -7.32
C VAL A 522 -21.01 14.83 -7.34
N PRO A 523 -20.98 15.49 -8.52
CA PRO A 523 -20.79 16.95 -8.62
C PRO A 523 -21.89 17.82 -8.00
N THR A 524 -23.14 17.36 -7.99
CA THR A 524 -24.30 18.23 -7.69
C THR A 524 -24.47 18.50 -6.20
N THR A 525 -24.43 17.48 -5.36
CA THR A 525 -24.47 17.58 -3.89
C THR A 525 -23.11 17.83 -3.27
N ALA A 526 -22.02 17.53 -4.00
CA ALA A 526 -20.72 18.10 -3.67
C ALA A 526 -20.81 19.62 -3.56
N SER A 527 -21.54 20.31 -4.44
CA SER A 527 -21.70 21.76 -4.33
C SER A 527 -22.31 22.20 -3.00
N GLN A 528 -23.45 21.63 -2.55
CA GLN A 528 -24.07 22.02 -1.28
C GLN A 528 -23.18 21.74 -0.07
N TRP A 529 -22.52 20.58 -0.05
CA TRP A 529 -21.53 20.24 0.97
C TRP A 529 -20.39 21.27 1.05
N GLU A 530 -19.81 21.57 -0.10
CA GLU A 530 -18.70 22.50 -0.28
C GLU A 530 -19.07 23.93 0.13
N TRP A 531 -20.30 24.36 -0.16
CA TRP A 531 -20.76 25.72 0.14
C TRP A 531 -21.24 25.90 1.58
N GLU A 532 -21.90 24.89 2.16
CA GLU A 532 -22.57 25.06 3.45
C GLU A 532 -21.83 24.43 4.63
N VAL A 533 -21.29 23.22 4.48
CA VAL A 533 -20.74 22.46 5.61
C VAL A 533 -19.22 22.58 5.69
N ARG A 534 -18.51 22.50 4.56
CA ARG A 534 -17.04 22.63 4.55
C ARG A 534 -16.55 23.91 5.23
N PRO A 535 -17.11 25.12 4.97
CA PRO A 535 -16.62 26.34 5.60
C PRO A 535 -16.81 26.34 7.12
N LEU A 536 -17.88 25.70 7.62
CA LEU A 536 -18.11 25.54 9.06
C LEU A 536 -17.13 24.54 9.68
N LEU A 537 -16.81 23.45 8.99
CA LEU A 537 -15.81 22.49 9.45
C LEU A 537 -14.41 23.11 9.51
N GLU A 538 -14.02 23.83 8.48
CA GLU A 538 -12.75 24.56 8.44
C GLU A 538 -12.70 25.58 9.57
N PHE A 539 -13.77 26.36 9.73
CA PHE A 539 -13.91 27.31 10.84
C PHE A 539 -13.77 26.61 12.20
N ASN A 540 -14.48 25.52 12.45
CA ASN A 540 -14.40 24.79 13.72
C ASN A 540 -13.00 24.21 13.95
N ARG A 541 -12.38 23.57 12.95
CA ARG A 541 -11.02 23.03 13.06
C ARG A 541 -9.99 24.12 13.36
N TRP A 542 -10.09 25.24 12.68
CA TRP A 542 -9.25 26.41 12.92
C TRP A 542 -9.52 26.99 14.33
N TYR A 543 -10.79 27.11 14.72
CA TYR A 543 -11.21 27.64 16.01
C TYR A 543 -10.64 26.82 17.18
N PHE A 544 -10.48 25.52 17.02
CA PHE A 544 -9.90 24.61 18.01
C PHE A 544 -8.39 24.35 17.83
N GLY A 545 -7.72 25.09 16.95
CA GLY A 545 -6.27 24.97 16.72
C GLY A 545 -5.84 23.64 16.08
N VAL A 546 -6.78 22.90 15.46
CA VAL A 546 -6.50 21.66 14.72
C VAL A 546 -5.86 21.96 13.38
N ILE A 547 -6.21 23.10 12.77
CA ILE A 547 -5.49 23.69 11.64
C ILE A 547 -4.53 24.72 12.24
N GLN A 548 -3.25 24.39 12.33
CA GLN A 548 -2.24 25.45 12.44
C GLN A 548 -2.32 26.24 11.14
N LEU A 549 -2.36 27.58 11.20
CA LEU A 549 -2.25 28.46 10.03
C LEU A 549 -0.82 28.42 9.42
N GLN A 550 -0.24 27.22 9.29
CA GLN A 550 1.02 27.06 8.58
C GLN A 550 0.78 27.35 7.08
N SER A 551 1.80 27.94 6.47
CA SER A 551 2.05 28.49 5.12
C SER A 551 1.31 27.98 3.87
N VAL A 552 0.35 27.06 3.97
CA VAL A 552 -0.31 26.41 2.83
C VAL A 552 -1.66 27.07 2.48
N GLU A 553 -2.35 27.73 3.41
CA GLU A 553 -3.62 28.40 3.12
C GLU A 553 -3.43 29.83 2.57
N SER A 554 -4.25 30.22 1.58
CA SER A 554 -4.20 31.56 1.00
C SER A 554 -4.56 32.64 2.03
N ILE A 555 -3.88 33.79 1.96
CA ILE A 555 -4.06 34.92 2.90
C ILE A 555 -5.55 35.30 3.03
N LEU A 556 -6.28 35.38 1.90
CA LEU A 556 -7.72 35.70 1.89
C LEU A 556 -8.57 34.72 2.70
N LYS A 557 -8.24 33.43 2.68
CA LYS A 557 -8.97 32.41 3.46
C LYS A 557 -8.69 32.58 4.96
N ARG A 558 -7.43 32.88 5.30
CA ARG A 558 -7.00 33.17 6.68
C ARG A 558 -7.72 34.40 7.23
N ASP A 559 -7.77 35.47 6.44
CA ASP A 559 -8.47 36.72 6.77
C ASP A 559 -9.96 36.49 7.03
N ALA A 560 -10.64 35.73 6.16
CA ALA A 560 -12.07 35.41 6.30
C ALA A 560 -12.38 34.57 7.55
N LEU A 561 -11.57 33.52 7.82
CA LEU A 561 -11.72 32.69 9.02
C LEU A 561 -11.51 33.51 10.30
N PHE A 562 -10.48 34.36 10.31
CA PHE A 562 -10.16 35.22 11.44
C PHE A 562 -11.25 36.27 11.71
N GLY A 563 -11.74 36.96 10.68
CA GLY A 563 -12.83 37.92 10.80
C GLY A 563 -14.12 37.26 11.32
N ARG A 564 -14.46 36.08 10.80
CA ARG A 564 -15.63 35.31 11.26
C ARG A 564 -15.51 34.89 12.72
N ALA A 565 -14.30 34.61 13.18
CA ALA A 565 -14.05 34.23 14.57
C ALA A 565 -14.27 35.38 15.56
N LEU A 566 -13.77 36.57 15.21
CA LEU A 566 -13.93 37.78 16.00
C LEU A 566 -15.41 38.16 16.15
N LEU A 567 -16.20 38.01 15.09
CA LEU A 567 -17.64 38.29 15.11
C LEU A 567 -18.43 37.35 16.04
N HIS A 568 -17.95 36.13 16.25
CA HIS A 568 -18.73 35.05 16.85
C HIS A 568 -18.39 34.74 18.32
N ARG A 569 -17.48 35.45 18.99
CA ARG A 569 -17.14 35.24 20.41
C ARG A 569 -17.03 36.55 21.18
N ARG A 570 -17.54 36.53 22.43
CA ARG A 570 -17.44 37.64 23.40
C ARG A 570 -16.39 37.41 24.50
N GLU A 571 -15.74 36.24 24.52
CA GLU A 571 -14.77 35.90 25.56
C GLU A 571 -13.38 36.45 25.25
N PHE A 572 -12.97 37.45 26.03
CA PHE A 572 -11.72 38.20 25.84
C PHE A 572 -10.49 37.29 25.72
N ARG A 573 -10.35 36.26 26.58
CA ARG A 573 -9.15 35.39 26.59
C ARG A 573 -8.90 34.67 25.25
N PHE A 574 -9.95 34.16 24.63
CA PHE A 574 -9.83 33.47 23.35
C PHE A 574 -9.53 34.46 22.23
N VAL A 575 -10.21 35.62 22.22
CA VAL A 575 -9.93 36.71 21.27
C VAL A 575 -8.47 37.15 21.39
N SER A 576 -7.95 37.36 22.60
CA SER A 576 -6.54 37.71 22.82
C SER A 576 -5.58 36.65 22.30
N PHE A 577 -5.84 35.36 22.55
CA PHE A 577 -5.01 34.27 22.04
C PHE A 577 -5.04 34.19 20.51
N LEU A 578 -6.22 34.37 19.92
CA LEU A 578 -6.44 34.39 18.49
C LEU A 578 -5.69 35.54 17.81
N LEU A 579 -5.82 36.75 18.35
CA LEU A 579 -5.13 37.96 17.89
C LEU A 579 -3.61 37.77 18.00
N ALA A 580 -3.11 37.24 19.12
CA ALA A 580 -1.69 37.03 19.36
C ALA A 580 -1.08 35.97 18.43
N SER A 581 -1.82 34.91 18.13
CA SER A 581 -1.34 33.80 17.30
C SER A 581 -1.39 34.10 15.80
N ASN A 582 -2.07 35.18 15.39
CA ASN A 582 -2.36 35.51 13.98
C ASN A 582 -2.15 37.00 13.70
N LEU A 583 -1.10 37.58 14.28
CA LEU A 583 -0.80 39.00 14.14
C LEU A 583 -0.55 39.40 12.67
N ASP A 584 0.01 38.50 11.87
CA ASP A 584 0.23 38.68 10.43
C ASP A 584 -1.08 38.90 9.66
N VAL A 585 -2.12 38.11 9.97
CA VAL A 585 -3.48 38.23 9.41
C VAL A 585 -4.13 39.56 9.84
N LEU A 586 -3.96 39.94 11.11
CA LEU A 586 -4.46 41.22 11.62
C LEU A 586 -3.81 42.41 10.89
N LEU A 587 -2.48 42.37 10.70
CA LEU A 587 -1.74 43.40 9.99
C LEU A 587 -2.14 43.47 8.51
N SER A 588 -2.40 42.32 7.85
CA SER A 588 -2.96 42.26 6.49
C SER A 588 -4.32 42.96 6.41
N LEU A 589 -5.23 42.64 7.33
CA LEU A 589 -6.58 43.25 7.40
C LEU A 589 -6.52 44.76 7.65
N MET A 590 -5.57 45.24 8.45
CA MET A 590 -5.36 46.67 8.69
C MET A 590 -4.68 47.39 7.52
N GLY A 591 -3.78 46.70 6.80
CA GLY A 591 -3.00 47.26 5.69
C GLY A 591 -3.81 47.51 4.41
N ASN A 592 -4.90 46.77 4.20
CA ASN A 592 -5.79 46.93 3.03
C ASN A 592 -6.74 48.15 3.09
N GLN A 593 -6.57 49.06 4.06
CA GLN A 593 -7.38 50.29 4.20
C GLN A 593 -6.65 51.58 3.79
N TYR A 594 -5.44 51.48 3.25
CA TYR A 594 -4.70 52.58 2.60
C TYR A 594 -4.44 52.21 1.14
#